data_AF-A0A935IJ89-F1
#
_entry.id   AF-A0A935IJ89-F1
#
_cell.length_a   1.000
_cell.length_b   1.000
_cell.length_c   1.000
_cell.angle_alpha   90.00
_cell.angle_beta   90.00
_cell.angle_gamma   90.00
#
_symmetry.space_group_name_H-M   'P 1'
#
loop_
_entity.id
_entity.type
_entity.pdbx_description
1 polymer ?
#
loop_
_entity_poly.entity_id
_entity_poly.type
_entity_poly.pdbx_seq_one_letter_code
_entity_poly.pdbx_strand_id
1 'polypeptide(L)'
;MSDSERRRKGAAMMQKVYGDIVPVPPAGQSAFGDLMLEELFGEIWTRETLSVRDRRLLTMGVIAALGEKAVWGIQVRAAIANGELTPEQARETLIHLAQYAGYPRVSGLLPVTEDAIAASGAA
;
A
#
# COMPACT_ATOMS: atom_id res chain seq x y z
N MET A 1 24.11 -4.16 7.40
CA MET A 1 23.48 -5.42 6.92
C MET A 1 23.97 -5.69 5.53
N SER A 2 24.24 -6.95 5.20
CA SER A 2 24.51 -7.36 3.83
C SER A 2 23.27 -7.23 2.94
N ASP A 3 23.44 -7.19 1.61
CA ASP A 3 22.34 -7.09 0.65
C ASP A 3 21.37 -8.27 0.78
N SER A 4 21.89 -9.47 1.00
CA SER A 4 21.09 -10.67 1.26
C SER A 4 20.20 -10.53 2.51
N GLU A 5 20.73 -9.94 3.59
CA GLU A 5 19.95 -9.69 4.81
C GLU A 5 18.89 -8.60 4.61
N ARG A 6 19.23 -7.51 3.89
CA ARG A 6 18.28 -6.45 3.53
C ARG A 6 17.13 -6.99 2.71
N ARG A 7 17.44 -7.79 1.68
CA ARG A 7 16.45 -8.47 0.86
C ARG A 7 15.52 -9.36 1.67
N ARG A 8 16.08 -10.21 2.55
CA ARG A 8 15.28 -11.13 3.38
C ARG A 8 14.32 -10.36 4.29
N LYS A 9 14.81 -9.29 4.95
CA LYS A 9 14.00 -8.41 5.78
C LYS A 9 12.92 -7.71 4.97
N GLY A 10 13.26 -7.26 3.76
CA GLY A 10 12.33 -6.64 2.83
C GLY A 10 11.24 -7.57 2.35
N ALA A 11 11.58 -8.80 1.98
CA ALA A 11 10.59 -9.81 1.59
C ALA A 11 9.58 -10.07 2.72
N ALA A 12 10.06 -10.22 3.96
CA ALA A 12 9.18 -10.38 5.12
C ALA A 12 8.30 -9.14 5.36
N MET A 13 8.86 -7.94 5.21
CA MET A 13 8.09 -6.71 5.34
C MET A 13 7.05 -6.55 4.23
N MET A 14 7.40 -6.84 2.97
CA MET A 14 6.46 -6.78 1.84
C MET A 14 5.31 -7.78 2.03
N GLN A 15 5.60 -9.01 2.48
CA GLN A 15 4.57 -9.98 2.85
C GLN A 15 3.65 -9.46 3.95
N LYS A 16 4.20 -8.77 4.98
CA LYS A 16 3.39 -8.13 6.01
C LYS A 16 2.53 -6.98 5.44
N VAL A 17 3.05 -6.20 4.50
CA VAL A 17 2.36 -5.03 3.93
C VAL A 17 1.27 -5.42 2.96
N TYR A 18 1.45 -6.48 2.16
CA TYR A 18 0.51 -6.82 1.07
C TYR A 18 -0.12 -8.21 1.19
N GLY A 19 0.33 -9.07 2.11
CA GLY A 19 -0.13 -10.45 2.19
C GLY A 19 -0.04 -11.14 0.84
N ASP A 20 -1.09 -11.88 0.49
CA ASP A 20 -1.19 -12.61 -0.78
C ASP A 20 -1.67 -11.75 -1.96
N ILE A 21 -1.90 -10.45 -1.75
CA ILE A 21 -2.40 -9.55 -2.80
C ILE A 21 -1.30 -9.22 -3.82
N VAL A 22 -0.06 -9.12 -3.36
CA VAL A 22 1.10 -8.85 -4.21
C VAL A 22 2.20 -9.86 -3.86
N PRO A 23 2.52 -10.81 -4.75
CA PRO A 23 3.54 -11.81 -4.46
C PRO A 23 4.92 -11.16 -4.34
N VAL A 24 5.73 -11.68 -3.43
CA VAL A 24 7.13 -11.28 -3.30
C VAL A 24 7.92 -11.76 -4.53
N PRO A 25 8.63 -10.86 -5.25
CA PRO A 25 9.45 -11.27 -6.39
C PRO A 25 10.58 -12.25 -6.00
N PRO A 26 10.81 -13.33 -6.77
CA PRO A 26 11.96 -14.21 -6.60
C PRO A 26 13.30 -13.46 -6.69
N ALA A 27 14.28 -13.90 -5.89
CA ALA A 27 15.64 -13.33 -5.92
C ALA A 27 16.30 -13.48 -7.29
N GLY A 28 16.92 -12.41 -7.79
CA GLY A 28 17.63 -12.41 -9.05
C GLY A 28 16.73 -12.43 -10.29
N GLN A 29 15.38 -12.45 -10.13
CA GLN A 29 14.47 -12.36 -11.27
C GLN A 29 14.55 -10.99 -11.95
N SER A 30 14.72 -9.92 -11.16
CA SER A 30 14.91 -8.57 -11.70
C SER A 30 15.66 -7.67 -10.71
N ALA A 31 16.61 -6.88 -11.22
CA ALA A 31 17.30 -5.87 -10.42
C ALA A 31 16.33 -4.87 -9.79
N PHE A 32 15.23 -4.53 -10.47
CA PHE A 32 14.20 -3.63 -9.96
C PHE A 32 13.50 -4.22 -8.72
N GLY A 33 13.05 -5.47 -8.79
CA GLY A 33 12.46 -6.15 -7.63
C GLY A 33 13.47 -6.36 -6.51
N ASP A 34 14.74 -6.54 -6.87
CA ASP A 34 15.82 -6.70 -5.89
C ASP A 34 16.08 -5.45 -5.08
N LEU A 35 16.26 -4.32 -5.76
CA LEU A 35 16.41 -3.00 -5.12
C LEU A 35 15.17 -2.59 -4.32
N MET A 36 13.96 -2.85 -4.83
CA MET A 36 12.72 -2.55 -4.10
C MET A 36 12.65 -3.32 -2.77
N LEU A 37 12.98 -4.60 -2.77
CA LEU A 37 12.98 -5.40 -1.55
C LEU A 37 14.10 -4.99 -0.60
N GLU A 38 15.31 -4.74 -1.10
CA GLU A 38 16.44 -4.36 -0.26
C GLU A 38 16.30 -2.96 0.37
N GLU A 39 15.82 -1.98 -0.41
CA GLU A 39 15.79 -0.58 0.02
C GLU A 39 14.41 -0.18 0.56
N LEU A 40 13.37 -0.23 -0.28
CA LEU A 40 12.04 0.25 0.11
C LEU A 40 11.49 -0.59 1.27
N PHE A 41 11.46 -1.91 1.12
CA PHE A 41 10.92 -2.78 2.17
C PHE A 41 11.94 -3.13 3.25
N GLY A 42 13.21 -3.35 2.88
CA GLY A 42 14.28 -3.75 3.79
C GLY A 42 14.72 -2.63 4.74
N GLU A 43 14.75 -1.38 4.26
CA GLU A 43 15.24 -0.22 5.02
C GLU A 43 14.13 0.77 5.38
N ILE A 44 13.27 1.17 4.44
CA ILE A 44 12.34 2.29 4.69
C ILE A 44 11.09 1.85 5.47
N TRP A 45 10.40 0.80 5.03
CA TRP A 45 9.16 0.34 5.66
C TRP A 45 9.38 -0.36 7.01
N THR A 46 10.60 -0.83 7.28
CA THR A 46 10.94 -1.50 8.55
C THR A 46 11.31 -0.53 9.67
N ARG A 47 11.40 0.77 9.39
CA ARG A 47 11.66 1.79 10.43
C ARG A 47 10.45 1.95 11.34
N GLU A 48 10.68 1.88 12.64
CA GLU A 48 9.63 1.77 13.66
C GLU A 48 8.99 3.11 14.08
N THR A 49 9.52 4.24 13.62
CA THR A 49 9.02 5.59 14.01
C THR A 49 7.57 5.83 13.57
N LEU A 50 7.13 5.21 12.47
CA LEU A 50 5.76 5.26 11.98
C LEU A 50 5.22 3.85 11.86
N SER A 51 3.97 3.66 12.26
CA SER A 51 3.30 2.37 12.08
C SER A 51 3.10 2.06 10.59
N VAL A 52 2.80 0.80 10.27
CA VAL A 52 2.45 0.40 8.89
C VAL A 52 1.25 1.19 8.40
N ARG A 53 0.24 1.39 9.27
CA ARG A 53 -0.96 2.18 8.97
C ARG A 53 -0.62 3.64 8.66
N ASP A 54 0.28 4.27 9.41
CA ASP A 54 0.64 5.67 9.14
C ASP A 54 1.38 5.80 7.80
N ARG A 55 2.30 4.87 7.51
CA ARG A 55 2.98 4.80 6.21
C ARG A 55 1.99 4.57 5.06
N ARG A 56 1.02 3.67 5.27
CA ARG A 56 -0.07 3.39 4.32
C ARG A 56 -0.79 4.67 3.95
N LEU A 57 -1.23 5.45 4.94
CA LEU A 57 -1.99 6.69 4.72
C LEU A 57 -1.15 7.73 3.97
N LEU A 58 0.13 7.89 4.30
CA LEU A 58 1.04 8.78 3.56
C LEU A 58 1.21 8.34 2.09
N THR A 59 1.45 7.05 1.86
CA THR A 59 1.58 6.49 0.51
C THR A 59 0.27 6.63 -0.28
N MET A 60 -0.87 6.34 0.33
CA MET A 60 -2.20 6.51 -0.27
C MET A 60 -2.44 7.98 -0.64
N GLY A 61 -2.06 8.94 0.21
CA GLY A 61 -2.17 10.36 -0.12
C GLY A 61 -1.40 10.75 -1.38
N VAL A 62 -0.17 10.26 -1.55
CA VAL A 62 0.63 10.48 -2.77
C VAL A 62 -0.02 9.82 -3.98
N ILE A 63 -0.48 8.58 -3.85
CA ILE A 63 -1.17 7.84 -4.93
C ILE A 63 -2.43 8.60 -5.38
N ALA A 64 -3.21 9.12 -4.44
CA ALA A 64 -4.41 9.89 -4.73
C ALA A 64 -4.10 11.22 -5.43
N ALA A 65 -3.03 11.92 -5.00
CA ALA A 65 -2.56 13.13 -5.65
C ALA A 65 -2.11 12.90 -7.10
N LEU A 66 -1.64 11.69 -7.43
CA LEU A 66 -1.30 11.27 -8.78
C LEU A 66 -2.51 10.72 -9.58
N GLY A 67 -3.56 10.27 -8.89
CA GLY A 67 -4.74 9.67 -9.51
C GLY A 67 -4.55 8.21 -9.94
N GLU A 68 -3.59 7.50 -9.34
CA GLU A 68 -3.16 6.16 -9.74
C GLU A 68 -4.11 5.05 -9.22
N LYS A 69 -5.18 4.80 -9.96
CA LYS A 69 -6.29 3.89 -9.59
C LYS A 69 -5.83 2.47 -9.27
N ALA A 70 -4.98 1.88 -10.12
CA ALA A 70 -4.56 0.49 -9.96
C ALA A 70 -3.76 0.29 -8.66
N VAL A 71 -2.84 1.21 -8.37
CA VAL A 71 -2.03 1.18 -7.15
C VAL A 71 -2.88 1.50 -5.93
N TRP A 72 -3.83 2.43 -6.03
CA TRP A 72 -4.79 2.73 -4.97
C TRP A 72 -5.56 1.49 -4.52
N GLY A 73 -6.12 0.73 -5.48
CA GLY A 73 -6.86 -0.48 -5.17
C GLY A 73 -6.03 -1.54 -4.44
N ILE A 74 -4.75 -1.67 -4.78
CA ILE A 74 -3.83 -2.56 -4.05
C ILE A 74 -3.69 -2.10 -2.59
N GLN A 75 -3.53 -0.80 -2.35
CA GLN A 75 -3.38 -0.26 -0.99
C GLN A 75 -4.65 -0.45 -0.15
N VAL A 76 -5.83 -0.17 -0.71
CA VAL A 76 -7.09 -0.32 0.02
C VAL A 76 -7.34 -1.79 0.38
N ARG A 77 -7.18 -2.72 -0.57
CA ARG A 77 -7.33 -4.15 -0.29
C ARG A 77 -6.39 -4.62 0.81
N ALA A 78 -5.12 -4.22 0.73
CA ALA A 78 -4.14 -4.61 1.73
C ALA A 78 -4.42 -3.98 3.10
N ALA A 79 -4.80 -2.71 3.15
CA ALA A 79 -5.14 -2.02 4.38
C ALA A 79 -6.33 -2.67 5.10
N ILE A 80 -7.38 -3.06 4.37
CA ILE A 80 -8.55 -3.73 4.96
C ILE A 80 -8.19 -5.16 5.38
N ALA A 81 -7.53 -5.93 4.52
CA ALA A 81 -7.14 -7.32 4.82
C ALA A 81 -6.25 -7.42 6.06
N ASN A 82 -5.39 -6.42 6.29
CA ASN A 82 -4.52 -6.34 7.46
C ASN A 82 -5.17 -5.68 8.69
N GLY A 83 -6.42 -5.22 8.59
CA GLY A 83 -7.10 -4.49 9.66
C GLY A 83 -6.51 -3.10 9.97
N GLU A 84 -5.78 -2.51 9.03
CA GLU A 84 -5.21 -1.15 9.16
C GLU A 84 -6.28 -0.07 9.00
N LEU A 85 -7.29 -0.33 8.16
CA LEU A 85 -8.43 0.55 7.91
C LEU A 85 -9.74 -0.25 7.89
N THR A 86 -10.81 0.34 8.43
CA THR A 86 -12.18 -0.14 8.19
C THR A 86 -12.71 0.39 6.84
N PRO A 87 -13.78 -0.20 6.28
CA PRO A 87 -14.46 0.36 5.10
C PRO A 87 -14.82 1.84 5.23
N GLU A 88 -15.31 2.27 6.39
CA GLU A 88 -15.65 3.67 6.67
C GLU A 88 -14.42 4.55 6.64
N GLN A 89 -13.31 4.10 7.24
CA GLN A 89 -12.06 4.85 7.21
C GLN A 89 -11.49 4.96 5.80
N ALA A 90 -11.61 3.90 4.98
CA ALA A 90 -11.20 3.94 3.58
C ALA A 90 -12.01 4.97 2.78
N ARG A 91 -13.33 5.02 2.95
CA ARG A 91 -14.20 6.04 2.33
C ARG A 91 -13.87 7.45 2.84
N GLU A 92 -13.62 7.61 4.13
CA GLU A 92 -13.24 8.89 4.74
C GLU A 92 -11.94 9.45 4.15
N THR A 93 -10.97 8.60 3.80
CA THR A 93 -9.74 9.07 3.15
C THR A 93 -10.02 9.80 1.83
N LEU A 94 -11.02 9.35 1.05
CA LEU A 94 -11.38 9.98 -0.21
C LEU A 94 -12.02 11.36 0.01
N ILE A 95 -12.88 11.47 1.02
CA ILE A 95 -13.52 12.75 1.38
C ILE A 95 -12.46 13.79 1.74
N HIS A 96 -11.49 13.41 2.57
CA HIS A 96 -10.39 14.28 2.96
C HIS A 96 -9.47 14.61 1.77
N LEU A 97 -9.01 13.60 1.04
CA LEU A 97 -8.05 13.78 -0.05
C LEU A 97 -8.63 14.59 -1.22
N ALA A 98 -9.94 14.55 -1.48
CA ALA A 98 -10.56 15.35 -2.53
C ALA A 98 -10.32 16.87 -2.36
N GLN A 99 -10.17 17.35 -1.11
CA GLN A 99 -9.92 18.76 -0.82
C GLN A 99 -8.50 19.21 -1.17
N TYR A 100 -7.53 18.29 -1.15
CA TYR A 100 -6.10 18.59 -1.36
C TYR A 100 -5.58 18.10 -2.71
N ALA A 101 -6.04 16.93 -3.17
CA ALA A 101 -5.66 16.32 -4.44
C ALA A 101 -6.61 16.70 -5.60
N GLY A 102 -7.79 17.25 -5.28
CA GLY A 102 -8.81 17.67 -6.23
C GLY A 102 -9.79 16.56 -6.60
N TYR A 103 -11.08 16.92 -6.69
CA TYR A 103 -12.18 16.04 -7.08
C TYR A 103 -11.95 15.25 -8.37
N PRO A 104 -11.37 15.81 -9.47
CA PRO A 104 -11.18 15.05 -10.72
C PRO A 104 -10.29 13.82 -10.56
N ARG A 105 -9.26 13.87 -9.71
CA ARG A 105 -8.37 12.72 -9.45
C ARG A 105 -9.01 11.73 -8.49
N VAL A 106 -9.56 12.24 -7.38
CA VAL A 106 -10.04 11.41 -6.27
C VAL A 106 -11.36 10.70 -6.61
N SER A 107 -12.26 11.32 -7.38
CA SER A 107 -13.51 10.68 -7.81
C SER A 107 -13.28 9.38 -8.59
N GLY A 108 -12.17 9.31 -9.34
CA GLY A 108 -11.77 8.09 -10.06
C GLY A 108 -11.33 6.93 -9.15
N LEU A 109 -11.08 7.18 -7.86
CA LEU A 109 -10.67 6.18 -6.87
C LEU A 109 -11.87 5.58 -6.12
N LEU A 110 -13.05 6.23 -6.18
CA LEU A 110 -14.27 5.76 -5.52
C LEU A 110 -14.66 4.34 -5.95
N PRO A 111 -14.81 4.02 -7.26
CA PRO A 111 -15.23 2.67 -7.66
C PRO A 111 -14.24 1.60 -7.19
N VAL A 112 -12.94 1.89 -7.29
CA VAL A 112 -11.87 0.97 -6.90
C VAL A 112 -11.87 0.71 -5.38
N THR A 113 -12.29 1.71 -4.59
CA THR A 113 -12.41 1.58 -3.14
C THR A 113 -13.57 0.68 -2.77
N GLU A 114 -14.73 0.88 -3.41
CA GLU A 114 -15.91 0.03 -3.17
C GLU A 114 -15.67 -1.41 -3.65
N ASP A 115 -15.02 -1.61 -4.80
CA ASP A 115 -14.62 -2.94 -5.27
C ASP A 115 -13.69 -3.65 -4.26
N ALA A 116 -12.75 -2.91 -3.66
CA ALA A 116 -11.84 -3.44 -2.65
C ALA A 116 -12.56 -3.81 -1.34
N ILE A 117 -13.53 -2.99 -0.90
CA ILE A 117 -14.36 -3.27 0.27
C ILE A 117 -15.20 -4.52 0.02
N ALA A 118 -15.91 -4.59 -1.11
CA ALA A 118 -16.75 -5.74 -1.46
C ALA A 118 -15.94 -7.05 -1.53
N ALA A 119 -14.74 -7.02 -2.11
CA ALA A 119 -13.86 -8.19 -2.19
C ALA A 119 -13.35 -8.68 -0.83
N SER A 120 -13.33 -7.83 0.19
CA SER A 120 -12.91 -8.20 1.55
C SER A 120 -13.98 -8.90 2.38
N GLY A 121 -15.24 -8.89 1.92
CA GLY A 121 -16.39 -9.37 2.70
C GLY A 121 -16.76 -8.48 3.89
N ALA A 122 -16.09 -7.34 4.08
CA ALA A 122 -16.47 -6.30 5.02
C ALA A 122 -17.59 -5.44 4.39
N ALA A 123 -18.74 -5.35 5.05
CA ALA A 123 -19.85 -4.48 4.65
C ALA A 123 -19.64 -3.06 5.19
#